data_AF-A0A1V9FSA0-F1
#
_entry.id   AF-A0A1V9FSA0-F1
#
_cell.length_a   1.000
_cell.length_b   1.000
_cell.length_c   1.000
_cell.angle_alpha   90.00
_cell.angle_beta   90.00
_cell.angle_gamma   90.00
#
_symmetry.space_group_name_H-M   'P 1'
#
loop_
_entity.id
_entity.type
_entity.pdbx_description
1 polymer ?
#
loop_
_entity_poly.entity_id
_entity_poly.type
_entity_poly.pdbx_seq_one_letter_code
_entity_poly.pdbx_strand_id
1 'polypeptide(L)' 'MNLKTIHQKVPAATFLRVSKSYVVNKEYIESFDNHNIYIGETEIPLGEVYRAAFFDNYAGGFMSGEA' A
#
# COMPACT_ATOMS: atom_id res chain seq x y z
N MET A 1 18.70 -8.05 6.87
CA MET A 1 18.06 -7.89 5.54
C MET A 1 17.18 -6.64 5.60
N ASN A 2 17.24 -5.72 4.63
CA ASN A 2 16.58 -4.40 4.71
C ASN A 2 15.29 -4.39 3.89
N LEU A 3 14.19 -3.84 4.41
CA LEU A 3 12.88 -3.76 3.74
C LEU A 3 12.98 -3.07 2.37
N LYS A 4 13.91 -2.12 2.22
CA LYS A 4 14.22 -1.47 0.93
C LYS A 4 14.61 -2.47 -0.16
N THR A 5 15.41 -3.47 0.19
CA THR A 5 15.90 -4.47 -0.77
C THR A 5 14.80 -5.44 -1.18
N ILE A 6 13.88 -5.77 -0.26
CA ILE A 6 12.73 -6.63 -0.54
C ILE A 6 11.76 -5.89 -1.47
N HIS A 7 11.47 -4.62 -1.18
CA HIS A 7 10.61 -3.78 -2.01
C HIS A 7 11.08 -3.65 -3.46
N GLN A 8 12.40 -3.70 -3.71
CA GLN A 8 12.96 -3.69 -5.07
C GLN A 8 12.83 -5.03 -5.80
N LYS A 9 12.64 -6.14 -5.06
CA LYS A 9 12.49 -7.49 -5.62
C LYS A 9 11.04 -7.90 -5.82
N VAL A 10 10.09 -7.17 -5.22
CA VAL A 10 8.66 -7.41 -5.41
C VAL A 10 8.05 -6.42 -6.41
N PRO A 11 7.02 -6.82 -7.17
CA PRO A 11 6.36 -5.93 -8.11
C PRO A 11 5.73 -4.71 -7.42
N ALA A 12 6.28 -3.51 -7.66
CA ALA A 12 5.78 -2.27 -7.06
C ALA A 12 4.35 -1.92 -7.48
N ALA A 13 3.87 -2.47 -8.61
CA ALA A 13 2.49 -2.29 -9.05
C ALA A 13 1.47 -2.99 -8.12
N THR A 14 1.90 -4.09 -7.51
CA THR A 14 1.06 -4.98 -6.68
C THR A 14 1.32 -4.73 -5.19
N PHE A 15 2.57 -4.47 -4.82
CA PHE A 15 2.98 -4.25 -3.45
C PHE A 15 3.09 -2.76 -3.11
N LEU A 16 2.29 -2.32 -2.14
CA LEU A 16 2.28 -0.94 -1.66
C LEU A 16 2.94 -0.84 -0.30
N ARG A 17 3.79 0.18 -0.14
CA ARG A 17 4.37 0.50 1.15
C ARG A 17 3.40 1.36 1.96
N VAL A 18 2.96 0.83 3.09
CA VAL A 18 1.94 1.45 3.95
C VAL A 18 2.51 1.98 5.26
N SER A 19 3.76 1.59 5.57
CA SER A 19 4.45 2.04 6.78
C SER A 19 5.97 1.93 6.62
N LYS A 20 6.72 2.46 7.61
CA LYS A 20 8.19 2.31 7.63
C LYS A 20 8.61 0.84 7.65
N SER A 21 7.82 -0.02 8.29
CA SER A 21 8.11 -1.44 8.51
C SER A 21 7.26 -2.40 7.69
N TYR A 22 6.26 -1.93 6.95
CA TYR A 22 5.27 -2.79 6.28
C TYR A 22 5.09 -2.46 4.80
N VAL A 23 4.95 -3.52 4.01
CA VAL A 23 4.58 -3.52 2.60
C VAL A 23 3.48 -4.56 2.44
N VAL A 24 2.39 -4.19 1.77
CA VAL A 24 1.20 -5.04 1.62
C VAL A 24 0.89 -5.27 0.14
N ASN A 25 0.32 -6.42 -0.17
CA ASN A 25 -0.22 -6.66 -1.51
C ASN A 25 -1.61 -6.04 -1.61
N LYS A 26 -1.79 -5.08 -2.53
CA LYS A 26 -3.05 -4.36 -2.70
C LYS A 26 -4.20 -5.22 -3.21
N GLU A 27 -3.91 -6.32 -3.90
CA GLU A 27 -4.94 -7.22 -4.44
C GLU A 27 -5.66 -8.03 -3.34
N TYR A 28 -5.07 -8.11 -2.14
CA TYR A 28 -5.63 -8.86 -1.00
C TYR A 28 -6.21 -7.95 0.08
N ILE A 29 -6.26 -6.63 -0.16
CA ILE A 29 -6.86 -5.71 0.80
C ILE A 29 -8.37 -5.88 0.74
N GLU A 30 -8.95 -6.34 1.85
CA GLU A 30 -10.40 -6.50 1.96
C GLU A 30 -11.08 -5.18 2.35
N SER A 31 -10.47 -4.46 3.28
CA SER A 31 -10.95 -3.17 3.77
C SER A 31 -9.82 -2.39 4.40
N PHE A 32 -9.98 -1.08 4.50
CA PHE A 32 -9.04 -0.23 5.22
C PHE A 32 -9.80 0.95 5.82
N ASP A 33 -9.26 1.46 6.91
CA ASP A 33 -9.65 2.72 7.50
C ASP A 33 -8.49 3.73 7.37
N ASN A 34 -8.61 4.88 8.01
CA ASN A 34 -7.52 5.83 7.98
C ASN A 34 -6.27 5.25 8.66
N HIS A 35 -6.38 4.57 9.78
CA HIS A 35 -5.26 4.15 10.60
C HIS A 35 -4.75 2.75 10.27
N ASN A 36 -5.60 1.87 9.76
CA ASN A 36 -5.24 0.48 9.53
C ASN A 36 -5.78 -0.06 8.20
N ILE A 37 -5.16 -1.13 7.74
CA ILE A 37 -5.54 -1.93 6.58
C ILE A 37 -5.83 -3.34 7.08
N TYR A 38 -6.93 -3.91 6.63
CA TYR A 38 -7.40 -5.24 7.01
C TYR A 38 -7.21 -6.20 5.84
N ILE A 39 -6.50 -7.30 6.11
CA ILE A 39 -6.24 -8.40 5.19
C ILE A 39 -6.55 -9.69 5.95
N GLY A 40 -7.71 -10.29 5.69
CA GLY A 40 -8.24 -11.40 6.49
C GLY A 40 -8.37 -11.00 7.96
N GLU A 41 -7.77 -11.80 8.83
CA GLU A 41 -7.74 -11.56 10.27
C GLU A 41 -6.57 -10.66 10.71
N THR A 42 -5.78 -10.13 9.77
CA THR A 42 -4.60 -9.32 10.08
C THR A 42 -4.91 -7.83 9.93
N GLU A 43 -4.59 -7.07 10.97
CA GLU A 43 -4.57 -5.60 10.97
C GLU A 43 -3.15 -5.07 10.74
N ILE A 44 -3.02 -4.14 9.80
CA ILE A 44 -1.73 -3.55 9.42
C ILE A 44 -1.82 -2.03 9.55
N PRO A 45 -0.94 -1.39 10.36
CA PRO A 45 -1.00 0.04 10.56
C PRO A 45 -0.57 0.82 9.30
N LEU A 46 -1.44 1.72 8.86
CA LEU A 46 -1.22 2.67 7.78
C LEU A 46 -0.66 3.98 8.34
N GLY A 47 0.64 4.19 8.10
CA GLY A 47 1.32 5.39 8.55
C GLY A 47 0.81 6.62 7.81
N GLU A 48 0.64 7.73 8.52
CA GLU A 48 0.09 8.97 7.98
C GLU A 48 0.83 9.47 6.73
N VAL A 49 2.16 9.41 6.73
CA VAL A 49 3.00 9.80 5.60
C VAL A 49 2.77 8.92 4.36
N TYR A 50 2.36 7.67 4.55
CA TYR A 50 2.13 6.70 3.46
C TYR A 50 0.67 6.67 3.02
N ARG A 51 -0.27 7.24 3.79
CA ARG A 51 -1.69 7.33 3.43
C ARG A 51 -1.88 7.90 2.05
N ALA A 52 -1.38 9.11 1.80
CA ALA A 52 -1.62 9.80 0.54
C ALA A 52 -1.20 8.94 -0.67
N ALA A 53 -0.01 8.33 -0.60
CA ALA A 53 0.47 7.42 -1.63
C ALA A 53 -0.37 6.14 -1.74
N PHE A 54 -0.79 5.57 -0.61
CA PHE A 54 -1.68 4.41 -0.57
C PHE A 54 -3.01 4.70 -1.26
N PHE A 55 -3.68 5.81 -0.90
CA PHE A 55 -4.95 6.22 -1.50
C PHE A 55 -4.81 6.45 -3.01
N ASP A 56 -3.77 7.15 -3.46
CA ASP A 56 -3.50 7.40 -4.87
C ASP A 56 -3.30 6.10 -5.68
N ASN A 57 -2.53 5.16 -5.13
CA ASN A 57 -2.20 3.89 -5.80
C ASN A 57 -3.29 2.82 -5.68
N TYR A 58 -4.12 2.87 -4.63
CA TYR A 58 -5.18 1.91 -4.35
C TYR A 58 -6.51 2.34 -4.98
N ALA A 59 -6.95 3.58 -4.77
CA ALA A 59 -8.20 4.07 -5.35
C ALA A 59 -8.12 4.25 -6.87
N GLY A 60 -6.89 4.30 -7.40
CA GLY A 60 -6.62 4.33 -8.83
C GLY A 60 -6.93 5.71 -9.42
N GLY A 61 -5.91 6.36 -9.97
CA GLY A 61 -5.93 6.69 -11.40
C GLY A 61 -7.16 7.41 -11.97
N PHE A 62 -7.90 8.21 -11.21
CA PHE A 62 -8.96 9.08 -11.76
C PHE A 62 -8.39 10.21 -12.64
N MET A 63 -7.07 10.29 -12.81
CA MET A 63 -6.39 11.25 -13.68
C MET A 63 -5.35 10.54 -14.57
N SER A 64 -5.76 9.50 -15.30
CA SER A 64 -5.20 9.29 -16.65
C SER A 64 -6.20 9.86 -17.65
N GLY A 65 -6.28 11.19 -17.68
CA GLY A 65 -6.60 11.90 -18.90
C GLY A 65 -5.28 12.15 -19.61
N GLU A 66 -5.18 11.66 -20.84
CA GLU A 66 -4.07 11.82 -21.77
C GLU A 66 -3.45 13.23 -21.77
N ALA A 67 -2.11 13.28 -21.80
CA ALA A 67 -1.33 14.27 -22.55
C ALA A 67 0.09 13.74 -22.80
#